data_AF-A0A3B3X272-F1
#
_entry.id   AF-A0A3B3X272-F1
#
_cell.length_a   1.000
_cell.length_b   1.000
_cell.length_c   1.000
_cell.angle_alpha   90.00
_cell.angle_beta   90.00
_cell.angle_gamma   90.00
#
_symmetry.space_group_name_H-M   'P 1'
#
loop_
_entity.id
_entity.type
_entity.pdbx_description
1 polymer ?
#
loop_
_entity_poly.entity_id
_entity_poly.type
_entity_poly.pdbx_seq_one_letter_code
_entity_poly.pdbx_strand_id
1 'polypeptide(L)'
;ISLNGVLSVSGKTFPTINPSTGEIICQVAEADKADVDKAVKAAHNAFRLGSPWRRMDASDRGRLLYKLADAVERDSAYLAELETLDNGKPYVIAYLADLPLVVKCLRYYAGWADKWEGKTIPVDGDYFTYTRHEPVGVCGQIIPWNFPLVMQAWKLGPALATGNTVVMKVAEQTPLTALYVASLIKEVFHVLLFYSHLYLNTT
;
A
#
# COMPACT_ATOMS: atom_id res chain seq x y z
N ILE A 1 7.87 0.52 -18.71
CA ILE A 1 8.15 1.75 -17.95
C ILE A 1 8.30 1.37 -16.49
N SER A 2 9.48 1.58 -15.87
CA SER A 2 9.54 1.56 -14.41
C SER A 2 8.97 2.89 -13.91
N LEU A 3 7.71 2.90 -13.47
CA LEU A 3 7.07 4.12 -12.97
C LEU A 3 7.72 4.72 -11.70
N ASN A 4 8.85 4.17 -11.22
CA ASN A 4 9.65 4.69 -10.10
C ASN A 4 11.18 4.44 -10.22
N GLY A 5 11.70 4.08 -11.39
CA GLY A 5 13.15 3.89 -11.61
C GLY A 5 13.79 2.66 -10.97
N VAL A 6 13.02 1.73 -10.40
CA VAL A 6 13.55 0.50 -9.80
C VAL A 6 13.34 -0.68 -10.75
N LEU A 7 14.43 -1.30 -11.18
CA LEU A 7 14.45 -2.49 -12.01
C LEU A 7 14.37 -3.74 -11.13
N SER A 8 13.82 -4.83 -11.67
CA SER A 8 13.91 -6.15 -11.04
C SER A 8 15.38 -6.59 -10.96
N VAL A 9 15.73 -7.37 -9.93
CA VAL A 9 17.10 -7.91 -9.79
C VAL A 9 17.51 -8.73 -11.00
N SER A 10 16.57 -9.49 -11.57
CA SER A 10 16.80 -10.32 -12.74
C SER A 10 16.79 -9.54 -14.06
N GLY A 11 16.30 -8.29 -14.07
CA GLY A 11 16.02 -7.52 -15.28
C GLY A 11 14.79 -7.99 -16.07
N LYS A 12 14.08 -9.03 -15.60
CA LYS A 12 12.85 -9.52 -16.26
C LYS A 12 11.74 -8.49 -16.21
N THR A 13 10.91 -8.52 -17.24
CA THR A 13 9.70 -7.70 -17.37
C THR A 13 8.57 -8.52 -17.96
N PHE A 14 7.32 -8.12 -17.68
CA PHE A 14 6.12 -8.67 -18.30
C PHE A 14 5.24 -7.55 -18.87
N PRO A 15 4.46 -7.81 -19.94
CA PRO A 15 3.55 -6.81 -20.48
C PRO A 15 2.30 -6.69 -19.63
N THR A 16 1.86 -5.46 -19.35
CA THR A 16 0.45 -5.22 -19.01
C THR A 16 -0.32 -4.81 -20.27
N ILE A 17 -1.55 -5.29 -20.39
CA ILE A 17 -2.33 -5.30 -21.63
C ILE A 17 -3.60 -4.50 -21.39
N ASN A 18 -3.94 -3.60 -22.32
CA ASN A 18 -5.22 -2.92 -22.30
C ASN A 18 -6.31 -3.95 -22.64
N PRO A 19 -7.22 -4.28 -21.70
CA PRO A 19 -8.20 -5.33 -21.92
C PRO A 19 -9.27 -4.96 -22.97
N SER A 20 -9.40 -3.68 -23.32
CA SER A 20 -10.36 -3.23 -24.34
C SER A 20 -9.84 -3.33 -25.77
N THR A 21 -8.51 -3.27 -25.97
CA THR A 21 -7.88 -3.33 -27.30
C THR A 21 -7.03 -4.58 -27.53
N GLY A 22 -6.60 -5.25 -26.45
CA GLY A 22 -5.63 -6.34 -26.50
C GLY A 22 -4.19 -5.87 -26.74
N GLU A 23 -3.95 -4.57 -26.81
CA GLU A 23 -2.63 -4.00 -27.06
C GLU A 23 -1.81 -3.89 -25.77
N ILE A 24 -0.50 -4.02 -25.89
CA ILE A 24 0.42 -3.83 -24.77
C ILE A 24 0.43 -2.34 -24.39
N ILE A 25 0.12 -2.04 -23.12
CA ILE A 25 0.23 -0.68 -22.58
C ILE A 25 1.72 -0.38 -22.34
N CYS A 26 2.39 -1.21 -21.54
CA CYS A 26 3.82 -1.11 -21.30
C CYS A 26 4.41 -2.39 -20.69
N GLN A 27 5.74 -2.47 -20.63
CA GLN A 27 6.47 -3.49 -19.88
C GLN A 27 6.65 -3.08 -18.42
N VAL A 28 6.34 -3.96 -17.48
CA VAL A 28 6.48 -3.77 -16.04
C VAL A 28 7.56 -4.71 -15.51
N ALA A 29 8.37 -4.25 -14.55
CA ALA A 29 9.41 -5.09 -13.96
C ALA A 29 8.79 -6.30 -13.24
N GLU A 30 9.27 -7.50 -13.58
CA GLU A 30 8.86 -8.75 -12.95
C GLU A 30 9.77 -9.01 -11.76
N ALA A 31 9.26 -8.74 -10.57
CA ALA A 31 9.95 -9.14 -9.36
C ALA A 31 9.93 -10.67 -9.20
N ASP A 32 10.99 -11.17 -8.56
CA ASP A 32 11.13 -12.57 -8.19
C ASP A 32 11.55 -12.65 -6.71
N LYS A 33 11.84 -13.85 -6.20
CA LYS A 33 12.29 -14.10 -4.84
C LYS A 33 13.37 -13.12 -4.36
N ALA A 34 14.35 -12.78 -5.19
CA ALA A 34 15.41 -11.85 -4.82
C ALA A 34 14.92 -10.41 -4.55
N ASP A 35 13.90 -9.95 -5.29
CA ASP A 35 13.25 -8.67 -5.07
C ASP A 35 12.38 -8.71 -3.81
N VAL A 36 11.71 -9.85 -3.56
CA VAL A 36 10.96 -10.14 -2.32
C VAL A 36 11.85 -10.11 -1.10
N ASP A 37 13.00 -10.78 -1.15
CA ASP A 37 13.97 -10.78 -0.05
C ASP A 37 14.47 -9.35 0.24
N LYS A 38 14.69 -8.52 -0.79
CA LYS A 38 15.06 -7.11 -0.64
C LYS A 38 13.95 -6.27 0.00
N ALA A 39 12.71 -6.42 -0.48
CA ALA A 39 11.57 -5.69 0.04
C ALA A 39 11.27 -6.04 1.50
N VAL A 40 11.29 -7.33 1.85
CA VAL A 40 11.13 -7.82 3.23
C VAL A 40 12.23 -7.28 4.12
N LYS A 41 13.49 -7.26 3.65
CA LYS A 41 14.61 -6.67 4.41
C LYS A 41 14.40 -5.17 4.65
N ALA A 42 13.94 -4.42 3.65
CA ALA A 42 13.65 -2.99 3.79
C ALA A 42 12.51 -2.74 4.79
N ALA A 43 11.39 -3.46 4.65
CA ALA A 43 10.26 -3.38 5.57
C ALA A 43 10.65 -3.75 7.00
N HIS A 44 11.43 -4.83 7.17
CA HIS A 44 11.96 -5.23 8.47
C HIS A 44 12.83 -4.15 9.10
N ASN A 45 13.74 -3.53 8.33
CA ASN A 45 14.57 -2.42 8.82
C ASN A 45 13.73 -1.22 9.26
N ALA A 46 12.69 -0.87 8.49
CA ALA A 46 11.76 0.18 8.86
C ALA A 46 10.93 -0.17 10.12
N PHE A 47 10.68 -1.45 10.39
CA PHE A 47 9.95 -1.93 11.58
C PHE A 47 10.82 -2.16 12.82
N ARG A 48 12.16 -2.06 12.73
CA ARG A 48 13.06 -2.27 13.86
C ARG A 48 12.75 -1.34 15.03
N LEU A 49 12.89 -1.84 16.25
CA LEU A 49 12.79 -1.03 17.46
C LEU A 49 13.76 0.16 17.36
N GLY A 50 13.26 1.35 17.70
CA GLY A 50 14.03 2.59 17.61
C GLY A 50 14.07 3.24 16.22
N SER A 51 13.52 2.61 15.18
CA SER A 51 13.43 3.22 13.84
C SER A 51 12.53 4.47 13.86
N PRO A 52 12.66 5.38 12.87
CA PRO A 52 11.77 6.53 12.75
C PRO A 52 10.30 6.14 12.74
N TRP A 53 9.92 5.06 12.03
CA TRP A 53 8.53 4.60 11.96
C TRP A 53 8.02 4.03 13.29
N ARG A 54 8.84 3.26 14.01
CA ARG A 54 8.46 2.69 15.31
C ARG A 54 8.40 3.72 16.43
N ARG A 55 9.16 4.80 16.31
CA ARG A 55 9.20 5.92 17.26
C ARG A 55 8.23 7.04 16.91
N MET A 56 7.66 7.03 15.71
CA MET A 56 6.70 8.04 15.26
C MET A 56 5.44 7.98 16.11
N ASP A 57 4.98 9.15 16.54
CA ASP A 57 3.73 9.28 17.26
C ASP A 57 2.58 8.73 16.41
N ALA A 58 1.60 8.16 17.10
CA ALA A 58 0.45 7.54 16.45
C ALA A 58 -0.35 8.54 15.60
N SER A 59 -0.46 9.78 16.10
CA SER A 59 -1.07 10.91 15.38
C SER A 59 -0.30 11.30 14.12
N ASP A 60 1.03 11.25 14.14
CA ASP A 60 1.86 11.53 12.97
C ASP A 60 1.70 10.45 11.88
N ARG A 61 1.56 9.17 12.27
CA ARG A 61 1.19 8.12 11.29
C ARG A 61 -0.17 8.40 10.66
N GLY A 62 -1.14 8.82 11.46
CA GLY A 62 -2.45 9.27 10.97
C GLY A 62 -2.32 10.46 10.00
N ARG A 63 -1.48 11.44 10.33
CA ARG A 63 -1.20 12.62 9.47
C ARG A 63 -0.60 12.21 8.12
N LEU A 64 0.30 11.24 8.07
CA LEU A 64 0.84 10.72 6.82
C LEU A 64 -0.24 10.03 5.97
N LEU A 65 -1.15 9.28 6.59
CA LEU A 65 -2.29 8.68 5.88
C LEU A 65 -3.27 9.74 5.35
N TYR A 66 -3.55 10.80 6.11
CA TYR A 66 -4.33 11.94 5.61
C TYR A 66 -3.67 12.59 4.40
N LYS A 67 -2.37 12.87 4.47
CA LYS A 67 -1.62 13.44 3.34
C LYS A 67 -1.59 12.53 2.11
N LEU A 68 -1.52 11.21 2.31
CA LEU A 68 -1.63 10.25 1.21
C LEU A 68 -3.01 10.30 0.56
N ALA A 69 -4.06 10.38 1.37
CA ALA A 69 -5.42 10.54 0.86
C ALA A 69 -5.56 11.85 0.05
N ASP A 70 -4.95 12.94 0.51
CA ASP A 70 -4.95 14.22 -0.21
C ASP A 70 -4.15 14.15 -1.52
N ALA A 71 -3.02 13.44 -1.54
CA ALA A 71 -2.24 13.21 -2.76
C ALA A 71 -2.98 12.34 -3.79
N VAL A 72 -3.69 11.30 -3.32
CA VAL A 72 -4.57 10.48 -4.17
C VAL A 72 -5.74 11.31 -4.69
N GLU A 73 -6.36 12.14 -3.84
CA GLU A 73 -7.47 13.00 -4.23
C GLU A 73 -7.04 14.02 -5.29
N ARG A 74 -5.87 14.65 -5.11
CA ARG A 74 -5.21 15.56 -6.07
C ARG A 74 -5.07 14.92 -7.44
N ASP A 75 -4.63 13.66 -7.49
CA ASP A 75 -4.32 12.95 -8.73
C ASP A 75 -5.47 12.04 -9.22
N SER A 76 -6.69 12.24 -8.71
CA SER A 76 -7.84 11.34 -8.98
C SER A 76 -8.15 11.18 -10.46
N ALA A 77 -8.04 12.24 -11.26
CA ALA A 77 -8.32 12.18 -12.70
C ALA A 77 -7.32 11.26 -13.40
N TYR A 78 -6.02 11.46 -13.14
CA TYR A 78 -4.96 10.62 -13.70
C TYR A 78 -5.06 9.17 -13.23
N LEU A 79 -5.32 8.95 -11.95
CA LEU A 79 -5.53 7.62 -11.40
C LEU A 79 -6.75 6.92 -12.02
N ALA A 80 -7.84 7.64 -12.27
CA ALA A 80 -9.01 7.09 -12.95
C ALA A 80 -8.75 6.74 -14.41
N GLU A 81 -8.01 7.57 -15.15
CA GLU A 81 -7.57 7.26 -16.52
C GLU A 81 -6.70 6.00 -16.55
N LEU A 82 -5.74 5.91 -15.62
CA LEU A 82 -4.83 4.77 -15.52
C LEU A 82 -5.56 3.49 -15.11
N GLU A 83 -6.51 3.58 -14.18
CA GLU A 83 -7.37 2.46 -13.79
C GLU A 83 -8.23 2.00 -14.97
N THR A 84 -8.81 2.92 -15.75
CA THR A 84 -9.57 2.58 -16.96
C THR A 84 -8.69 1.93 -18.01
N LEU A 85 -7.48 2.42 -18.23
CA LEU A 85 -6.55 1.88 -19.21
C LEU A 85 -6.12 0.45 -18.88
N ASP A 86 -5.76 0.20 -17.61
CA ASP A 86 -5.11 -1.05 -17.16
C ASP A 86 -6.13 -2.11 -16.73
N ASN A 87 -7.21 -1.72 -16.04
CA ASN A 87 -8.27 -2.64 -15.60
C ASN A 87 -9.42 -2.77 -16.61
N GLY A 88 -9.68 -1.74 -17.43
CA GLY A 88 -10.77 -1.72 -18.40
C GLY A 88 -12.12 -1.22 -17.88
N LYS A 89 -12.23 -0.85 -16.59
CA LYS A 89 -13.48 -0.27 -16.06
C LYS A 89 -13.77 1.12 -16.69
N PRO A 90 -15.05 1.49 -16.89
CA PRO A 90 -15.39 2.81 -17.39
C PRO A 90 -14.85 3.93 -16.50
N TYR A 91 -14.28 4.98 -17.11
CA TYR A 91 -13.69 6.13 -16.40
C TYR A 91 -14.62 6.74 -15.37
N VAL A 92 -15.91 6.90 -15.72
CA VAL A 92 -16.91 7.48 -14.82
C VAL A 92 -17.03 6.67 -13.53
N ILE A 93 -16.93 5.33 -13.61
CA ILE A 93 -16.98 4.46 -12.42
C ILE A 93 -15.69 4.56 -11.62
N ALA A 94 -14.53 4.53 -12.29
CA ALA A 94 -13.24 4.73 -11.61
C ALA A 94 -13.22 6.06 -10.84
N TYR A 95 -13.62 7.15 -11.49
CA TYR A 95 -13.55 8.50 -10.95
C TYR A 95 -14.62 8.79 -9.90
N LEU A 96 -15.89 8.40 -10.12
CA LEU A 96 -17.00 8.74 -9.23
C LEU A 96 -17.28 7.70 -8.14
N ALA A 97 -16.78 6.47 -8.26
CA ALA A 97 -16.98 5.42 -7.26
C ALA A 97 -15.67 4.98 -6.60
N ASP A 98 -14.71 4.46 -7.36
CA ASP A 98 -13.50 3.83 -6.79
C ASP A 98 -12.60 4.83 -6.06
N LEU A 99 -12.28 5.97 -6.70
CA LEU A 99 -11.42 7.00 -6.11
C LEU A 99 -12.02 7.57 -4.81
N PRO A 100 -13.32 7.96 -4.75
CA PRO A 100 -13.95 8.35 -3.49
C PRO A 100 -13.89 7.29 -2.40
N LEU A 101 -14.02 5.99 -2.74
CA LEU A 101 -13.89 4.90 -1.78
C LEU A 101 -12.45 4.79 -1.23
N VAL A 102 -11.45 4.94 -2.09
CA VAL A 102 -10.02 4.95 -1.72
C VAL A 102 -9.72 6.08 -0.76
N VAL A 103 -10.08 7.31 -1.13
CA VAL A 103 -9.82 8.52 -0.32
C VAL A 103 -10.52 8.41 1.03
N LYS A 104 -11.80 8.00 1.05
CA LYS A 104 -12.55 7.79 2.31
C LYS A 104 -11.93 6.69 3.16
N CYS A 105 -11.47 5.60 2.57
CA CYS A 105 -10.82 4.50 3.30
C CYS A 105 -9.53 4.97 3.97
N LEU A 106 -8.66 5.67 3.25
CA LEU A 106 -7.42 6.21 3.78
C LEU A 106 -7.69 7.22 4.91
N ARG A 107 -8.62 8.17 4.70
CA ARG A 107 -9.03 9.14 5.72
C ARG A 107 -9.65 8.48 6.96
N TYR A 108 -10.41 7.41 6.77
CA TYR A 108 -11.00 6.64 7.86
C TYR A 108 -9.92 5.99 8.73
N TYR A 109 -8.97 5.27 8.12
CA TYR A 109 -7.90 4.61 8.86
C TYR A 109 -6.84 5.58 9.40
N ALA A 110 -6.66 6.74 8.78
CA ALA A 110 -5.87 7.83 9.34
C ALA A 110 -6.39 8.23 10.73
N GLY A 111 -7.71 8.34 10.88
CA GLY A 111 -8.36 8.64 12.16
C GLY A 111 -8.25 7.54 13.22
N TRP A 112 -7.94 6.30 12.84
CA TRP A 112 -7.74 5.18 13.77
C TRP A 112 -6.30 5.07 14.31
N ALA A 113 -5.33 5.72 13.67
CA ALA A 113 -3.91 5.50 13.97
C ALA A 113 -3.57 5.74 15.45
N ASP A 114 -4.21 6.73 16.08
CA ASP A 114 -4.04 7.13 17.49
C ASP A 114 -5.19 6.72 18.41
N LYS A 115 -6.11 5.87 17.93
CA LYS A 115 -7.27 5.36 18.70
C LYS A 115 -7.26 3.84 18.84
N TRP A 116 -6.14 3.22 18.50
CA TRP A 116 -5.94 1.78 18.64
C TRP A 116 -5.47 1.45 20.06
N GLU A 117 -6.43 1.47 20.99
CA GLU A 117 -6.19 1.37 22.42
C GLU A 117 -6.28 -0.07 22.94
N GLY A 118 -5.52 -0.35 24.01
CA GLY A 118 -5.65 -1.57 24.80
C GLY A 118 -6.72 -1.44 25.88
N LYS A 119 -6.67 -2.31 26.88
CA LYS A 119 -7.60 -2.31 28.03
C LYS A 119 -6.83 -2.40 29.34
N THR A 120 -7.39 -1.83 30.40
CA THR A 120 -7.05 -2.18 31.78
C THR A 120 -8.03 -3.23 32.28
N ILE A 121 -7.56 -4.31 32.88
CA ILE A 121 -8.38 -5.47 33.23
C ILE A 121 -8.40 -5.64 34.76
N PRO A 122 -9.59 -5.63 35.40
CA PRO A 122 -9.71 -5.86 36.84
C PRO A 122 -9.65 -7.37 37.12
N VAL A 123 -8.44 -7.89 37.23
CA VAL A 123 -8.20 -9.29 37.61
C VAL A 123 -8.28 -9.46 39.12
N ASP A 124 -8.55 -10.67 39.59
CA ASP A 124 -8.54 -10.98 41.02
C ASP A 124 -7.13 -10.86 41.61
N GLY A 125 -7.03 -10.37 42.85
CA GLY A 125 -5.78 -10.22 43.58
C GLY A 125 -5.00 -8.94 43.26
N ASP A 126 -3.77 -8.85 43.78
CA ASP A 126 -2.95 -7.64 43.75
C ASP A 126 -2.12 -7.52 42.45
N TYR A 127 -2.79 -7.49 41.30
CA TYR A 127 -2.14 -7.37 39.99
C TYR A 127 -2.67 -6.19 39.17
N PHE A 128 -1.76 -5.36 38.65
CA PHE A 128 -2.10 -4.38 37.62
C PHE A 128 -1.99 -5.01 36.23
N THR A 129 -3.13 -5.22 35.57
CA THR A 129 -3.20 -5.88 34.26
C THR A 129 -3.65 -4.92 33.18
N TYR A 130 -2.91 -4.87 32.08
CA TYR A 130 -3.28 -4.11 30.89
C TYR A 130 -2.88 -4.84 29.60
N THR A 131 -3.55 -4.52 28.50
CA THR A 131 -3.21 -5.03 27.16
C THR A 131 -2.55 -3.94 26.32
N ARG A 132 -1.67 -4.38 25.42
CA ARG A 132 -1.12 -3.55 24.35
C ARG A 132 -1.49 -4.20 23.03
N HIS A 133 -2.04 -3.43 22.11
CA HIS A 133 -2.26 -3.91 20.75
C HIS A 133 -1.08 -3.46 19.88
N GLU A 134 -0.03 -4.28 19.85
CA GLU A 134 1.17 -3.97 19.09
C GLU A 134 1.00 -4.34 17.61
N PRO A 135 1.64 -3.59 16.68
CA PRO A 135 1.74 -4.03 15.30
C PRO A 135 2.43 -5.39 15.21
N VAL A 136 1.95 -6.25 14.31
CA VAL A 136 2.49 -7.59 14.07
C VAL A 136 3.89 -7.53 13.44
N GLY A 137 4.13 -6.59 12.51
CA GLY A 137 5.44 -6.38 11.91
C GLY A 137 5.41 -6.13 10.40
N VAL A 138 6.08 -7.01 9.66
CA VAL A 138 6.12 -6.97 8.19
C VAL A 138 4.93 -7.76 7.65
N CYS A 139 3.98 -7.08 7.04
CA CYS A 139 2.78 -7.67 6.46
C CYS A 139 2.96 -7.94 4.97
N GLY A 140 2.97 -9.22 4.57
CA GLY A 140 2.83 -9.62 3.18
C GLY A 140 1.38 -9.48 2.71
N GLN A 141 1.13 -8.72 1.65
CA GLN A 141 -0.22 -8.39 1.17
C GLN A 141 -0.35 -8.69 -0.32
N ILE A 142 -1.33 -9.49 -0.71
CA ILE A 142 -1.62 -9.82 -2.11
C ILE A 142 -3.01 -9.29 -2.43
N ILE A 143 -3.16 -8.60 -3.57
CA ILE A 143 -4.45 -8.03 -4.01
C ILE A 143 -4.85 -8.51 -5.42
N PRO A 144 -6.16 -8.68 -5.68
CA PRO A 144 -6.68 -9.07 -6.99
C PRO A 144 -6.79 -7.87 -7.95
N TRP A 145 -7.18 -8.16 -9.20
CA TRP A 145 -7.25 -7.20 -10.31
C TRP A 145 -8.58 -6.48 -10.47
N ASN A 146 -9.66 -6.86 -9.78
CA ASN A 146 -11.01 -6.35 -10.07
C ASN A 146 -11.27 -4.93 -9.54
N PHE A 147 -10.73 -4.59 -8.36
CA PHE A 147 -10.72 -3.21 -7.84
C PHE A 147 -9.32 -2.82 -7.33
N PRO A 148 -8.32 -2.67 -8.22
CA PRO A 148 -6.92 -2.50 -7.86
C PRO A 148 -6.67 -1.42 -6.79
N LEU A 149 -7.12 -0.19 -7.04
CA LEU A 149 -6.93 0.93 -6.11
C LEU A 149 -7.66 0.72 -4.77
N VAL A 150 -8.92 0.28 -4.82
CA VAL A 150 -9.74 0.07 -3.62
C VAL A 150 -9.14 -1.03 -2.75
N MET A 151 -8.74 -2.16 -3.35
CA MET A 151 -8.13 -3.28 -2.64
C MET A 151 -6.78 -2.90 -2.04
N GLN A 152 -5.98 -2.09 -2.75
CA GLN A 152 -4.76 -1.52 -2.20
C GLN A 152 -5.07 -0.68 -0.96
N ALA A 153 -6.02 0.25 -1.03
CA ALA A 153 -6.38 1.11 0.11
C ALA A 153 -6.87 0.31 1.33
N TRP A 154 -7.71 -0.71 1.10
CA TRP A 154 -8.24 -1.59 2.15
C TRP A 154 -7.16 -2.39 2.87
N LYS A 155 -6.04 -2.65 2.19
CA LYS A 155 -4.90 -3.38 2.75
C LYS A 155 -3.91 -2.43 3.43
N LEU A 156 -3.63 -1.27 2.83
CA LEU A 156 -2.68 -0.29 3.37
C LEU A 156 -3.21 0.47 4.58
N GLY A 157 -4.45 0.97 4.50
CA GLY A 157 -5.06 1.78 5.56
C GLY A 157 -4.91 1.17 6.95
N PRO A 158 -5.47 -0.02 7.23
CA PRO A 158 -5.40 -0.62 8.56
C PRO A 158 -3.98 -1.01 8.97
N ALA A 159 -3.17 -1.52 8.02
CA ALA A 159 -1.81 -1.97 8.31
C ALA A 159 -0.91 -0.81 8.73
N LEU A 160 -0.96 0.31 8.00
CA LEU A 160 -0.14 1.48 8.31
C LEU A 160 -0.65 2.22 9.55
N ALA A 161 -1.97 2.32 9.75
CA ALA A 161 -2.55 2.96 10.93
C ALA A 161 -2.07 2.29 12.23
N THR A 162 -2.07 0.96 12.25
CA THR A 162 -1.59 0.15 13.38
C THR A 162 -0.06 0.14 13.53
N GLY A 163 0.69 0.72 12.59
CA GLY A 163 2.15 0.83 12.65
C GLY A 163 2.91 -0.35 12.06
N ASN A 164 2.25 -1.22 11.29
CA ASN A 164 2.94 -2.27 10.52
C ASN A 164 3.73 -1.65 9.36
N THR A 165 4.61 -2.47 8.78
CA THR A 165 5.24 -2.22 7.48
C THR A 165 4.70 -3.22 6.47
N VAL A 166 4.71 -2.89 5.19
CA VAL A 166 4.00 -3.68 4.17
C VAL A 166 4.91 -4.05 3.00
N VAL A 167 4.72 -5.27 2.53
CA VAL A 167 5.28 -5.87 1.31
C VAL A 167 4.07 -6.28 0.48
N MET A 168 3.79 -5.56 -0.61
CA MET A 168 2.55 -5.75 -1.38
C MET A 168 2.82 -6.29 -2.79
N LYS A 169 2.17 -7.40 -3.14
CA LYS A 169 2.03 -7.90 -4.52
C LYS A 169 0.67 -7.53 -5.08
N VAL A 170 0.69 -6.95 -6.27
CA VAL A 170 -0.50 -6.61 -7.03
C VAL A 170 -0.72 -7.60 -8.16
N ALA A 171 -1.95 -7.69 -8.65
CA ALA A 171 -2.29 -8.57 -9.76
C ALA A 171 -1.49 -8.19 -11.02
N GLU A 172 -1.02 -9.17 -11.80
CA GLU A 172 -0.23 -8.88 -13.00
C GLU A 172 -1.05 -8.18 -14.10
N GLN A 173 -2.38 -8.31 -14.07
CA GLN A 173 -3.28 -7.70 -15.03
C GLN A 173 -3.42 -6.19 -14.82
N THR A 174 -3.23 -5.71 -13.59
CA THR A 174 -3.55 -4.32 -13.22
C THR A 174 -2.49 -3.68 -12.30
N PRO A 175 -1.20 -3.64 -12.70
CA PRO A 175 -0.14 -3.14 -11.86
C PRO A 175 -0.07 -1.61 -11.75
N LEU A 176 -0.58 -0.87 -12.73
CA LEU A 176 -0.12 0.50 -12.99
C LEU A 176 -0.55 1.51 -11.93
N THR A 177 -1.81 1.47 -11.49
CA THR A 177 -2.30 2.40 -10.46
C THR A 177 -1.65 2.19 -9.11
N ALA A 178 -1.40 0.94 -8.73
CA ALA A 178 -0.67 0.62 -7.51
C ALA A 178 0.78 1.12 -7.53
N LEU A 179 1.46 1.05 -8.67
CA LEU A 179 2.80 1.59 -8.86
C LEU A 179 2.80 3.13 -8.81
N TYR A 180 1.77 3.78 -9.33
CA TYR A 180 1.61 5.23 -9.21
C TYR A 180 1.37 5.65 -7.76
N VAL A 181 0.48 4.98 -7.02
CA VAL A 181 0.27 5.24 -5.59
C VAL A 181 1.56 5.06 -4.78
N ALA A 182 2.42 4.12 -5.15
CA ALA A 182 3.73 3.98 -4.51
C ALA A 182 4.63 5.23 -4.69
N SER A 183 4.51 5.94 -5.82
CA SER A 183 5.20 7.22 -6.03
C SER A 183 4.66 8.30 -5.08
N LEU A 184 3.34 8.32 -4.85
CA LEU A 184 2.69 9.24 -3.90
C LEU A 184 3.06 8.92 -2.44
N ILE A 185 3.19 7.63 -2.10
CA ILE A 185 3.70 7.22 -0.78
C ILE A 185 5.12 7.74 -0.59
N LYS A 186 5.98 7.62 -1.61
CA LYS A 186 7.36 8.15 -1.57
C LYS A 186 7.38 9.67 -1.41
N GLU A 187 6.48 10.38 -2.11
CA GLU A 187 6.29 11.83 -1.98
C GLU A 187 5.92 12.23 -0.54
N VAL A 188 5.00 11.50 0.09
CA VAL A 188 4.41 11.88 1.39
C VAL A 188 5.22 11.40 2.60
N PHE A 189 5.73 10.17 2.57
CA PHE A 189 6.27 9.53 3.78
C PHE A 189 7.73 9.92 4.02
N HIS A 190 8.49 10.30 2.99
CA HIS A 190 9.93 10.65 2.99
C HIS A 190 10.90 9.62 3.64
N VAL A 191 10.36 8.65 4.38
CA VAL A 191 11.02 7.51 5.00
C VAL A 191 10.65 6.31 4.13
N LEU A 192 11.65 5.52 3.73
CA LEU A 192 11.52 4.28 2.96
C LEU A 192 10.69 3.24 3.74
N LEU A 193 9.37 3.40 3.70
CA LEU A 193 8.40 2.49 4.32
C LEU A 193 7.76 1.53 3.32
N PHE A 194 8.06 1.75 2.04
CA PHE A 194 7.32 1.12 0.97
C PHE A 194 8.28 0.66 -0.13
N TYR A 195 8.41 -0.66 -0.25
CA TYR A 195 9.03 -1.30 -1.40
C TYR A 195 7.88 -1.94 -2.19
N SER A 196 7.35 -1.22 -3.18
CA SER A 196 6.14 -1.60 -3.94
C SER A 196 6.40 -2.50 -5.15
N HIS A 197 7.51 -3.23 -5.18
CA HIS A 197 7.94 -3.92 -6.40
C HIS A 197 8.05 -5.41 -6.15
N LEU A 198 6.90 -6.03 -5.91
CA LEU A 198 6.82 -7.44 -5.59
C LEU A 198 5.82 -8.07 -6.51
N TYR A 199 6.35 -8.65 -7.58
CA TYR A 199 5.67 -9.66 -8.34
C TYR A 199 6.24 -10.99 -7.89
N LEU A 200 5.37 -11.98 -7.83
CA LEU A 200 5.73 -13.39 -7.83
C LEU A 200 4.80 -13.93 -8.90
N ASN A 201 5.40 -14.39 -10.00
CA ASN A 201 4.70 -15.13 -11.02
C ASN A 201 4.34 -16.48 -10.41
N THR A 202 3.07 -16.66 -10.04
CA THR A 202 2.56 -17.98 -9.62
C THR A 202 2.13 -18.71 -10.87
N THR A 203 3.09 -19.25 -11.61
CA THR A 203 2.89 -20.42 -12.48
C THR A 203 3.67 -21.60 -11.93
#